data_AF-A0A525CNC2-F1
#
_entry.id   AF-A0A525CNC2-F1
#
_cell.length_a   1.000
_cell.length_b   1.000
_cell.length_c   1.000
_cell.angle_alpha   90.00
_cell.angle_beta   90.00
_cell.angle_gamma   90.00
#
_symmetry.space_group_name_H-M   'P 1'
#
loop_
_entity.id
_entity.type
_entity.pdbx_description
1 polymer ?
#
loop_
_entity_poly.entity_id
_entity_poly.type
_entity_poly.pdbx_seq_one_letter_code
_entity_poly.pdbx_strand_id
1 'polypeptide(L)'
;MKQQSRLGTIPGISYVQKTARNRGWPYVVAWLHRITGLMLVLYVFLHILTLSGLSDPVGFEQKMQWFQKLIPLFFDWFLAIPVIFHSLNGGRLILYELFGNRLDQPVLRGVMVGSGLYLLMLAVIMIMGDQSVSPFLFWVYFFLASILCGYLVTLRLKRSGATLLWKMQRVSGTFLFLMVPAHMLFMHLDPVIGRDAQLILTRLQSPFIKLVDLLLVVSVLYHGGYGVIGVCRDYLSFRGAQLALLVLITTLFFGFGLIGVKLLFLV
;
A
#
# COMPACT_ATOMS: atom_id res chain seq x y z
N MET A 1 -30.42 -38.98 6.09
CA MET A 1 -30.38 -37.66 6.77
C MET A 1 -28.93 -37.34 7.11
N LYS A 2 -28.28 -36.40 6.40
CA LYS A 2 -26.93 -35.94 6.76
C LYS A 2 -27.04 -34.87 7.83
N GLN A 3 -26.67 -35.23 9.06
CA GLN A 3 -26.58 -34.35 10.20
C GLN A 3 -25.42 -33.38 9.97
N GLN A 4 -25.70 -32.21 9.39
CA GLN A 4 -24.74 -31.11 9.35
C GLN A 4 -24.55 -30.60 10.78
N SER A 5 -23.36 -30.87 11.33
CA SER A 5 -22.88 -30.30 12.58
C SER A 5 -23.00 -28.77 12.52
N ARG A 6 -23.91 -28.20 13.32
CA ARG A 6 -23.98 -26.76 13.57
C ARG A 6 -22.80 -26.38 14.48
N LEU A 7 -21.60 -26.36 13.91
CA LEU A 7 -20.53 -25.52 14.46
C LEU A 7 -21.06 -24.09 14.37
N GLY A 8 -21.30 -23.46 15.53
CA GLY A 8 -21.78 -22.08 15.60
C GLY A 8 -20.87 -21.18 14.79
N THR A 9 -21.29 -20.81 13.59
CA THR A 9 -20.49 -19.94 12.72
C THR A 9 -20.46 -18.56 13.35
N ILE A 10 -19.26 -18.03 13.57
CA ILE A 10 -19.05 -16.64 13.98
C ILE A 10 -19.89 -15.74 13.05
N PRO A 11 -20.73 -14.81 13.56
CA PRO A 11 -21.69 -14.05 12.75
C PRO A 11 -21.10 -13.34 11.52
N GLY A 12 -19.84 -12.89 11.59
CA GLY A 12 -19.15 -12.28 10.45
C GLY A 12 -18.83 -13.27 9.32
N ILE A 13 -18.47 -14.51 9.65
CA ILE A 13 -18.13 -15.55 8.67
C ILE A 13 -19.37 -15.96 7.86
N SER A 14 -20.51 -16.10 8.52
CA SER A 14 -21.76 -16.44 7.84
C SER A 14 -22.24 -15.33 6.89
N TYR A 15 -22.03 -14.06 7.24
CA TYR A 15 -22.32 -12.93 6.35
C TYR A 15 -21.44 -12.92 5.09
N VAL A 16 -20.12 -13.13 5.26
CA VAL A 16 -19.17 -13.19 4.13
C VAL A 16 -19.49 -14.38 3.22
N GLN A 17 -19.76 -15.55 3.79
CA GLN A 17 -20.14 -16.74 3.01
C GLN A 17 -21.46 -16.53 2.25
N LYS A 18 -22.46 -15.93 2.89
CA LYS A 18 -23.73 -15.57 2.22
C LYS A 18 -23.50 -14.59 1.08
N THR A 19 -22.67 -13.57 1.29
CA THR A 19 -22.34 -12.58 0.26
C THR A 19 -21.58 -13.20 -0.90
N ALA A 20 -20.58 -14.05 -0.62
CA ALA A 20 -19.83 -14.77 -1.63
C ALA A 20 -20.74 -15.72 -2.44
N ARG A 21 -21.70 -16.40 -1.79
CA ARG A 21 -22.68 -17.25 -2.48
C ARG A 21 -23.61 -16.45 -3.38
N ASN A 22 -24.05 -15.27 -2.94
CA ASN A 22 -25.05 -14.48 -3.66
C ASN A 22 -24.45 -13.60 -4.76
N ARG A 23 -23.22 -13.09 -4.57
CA ARG A 23 -22.58 -12.10 -5.48
C ARG A 23 -21.24 -12.56 -6.05
N GLY A 24 -20.72 -13.71 -5.60
CA GLY A 24 -19.42 -14.25 -6.01
C GLY A 24 -18.24 -13.72 -5.20
N TRP A 25 -17.16 -14.49 -5.20
CA TRP A 25 -15.87 -14.10 -4.60
C TRP A 25 -15.26 -12.82 -5.20
N PRO A 26 -15.33 -12.55 -6.53
CA PRO A 26 -14.82 -11.30 -7.08
C PRO A 26 -15.43 -10.05 -6.44
N TYR A 27 -16.73 -10.09 -6.09
CA TYR A 27 -17.41 -9.01 -5.40
C TYR A 27 -16.85 -8.79 -3.98
N VAL A 28 -16.69 -9.86 -3.20
CA VAL A 28 -16.12 -9.80 -1.84
C VAL A 28 -14.70 -9.24 -1.89
N VAL A 29 -13.89 -9.70 -2.83
CA VAL A 29 -12.49 -9.26 -2.96
C VAL A 29 -12.40 -7.80 -3.41
N ALA A 30 -13.31 -7.33 -4.27
CA ALA A 30 -13.41 -5.91 -4.61
C ALA A 30 -13.74 -5.03 -3.39
N TRP A 31 -14.61 -5.51 -2.50
CA TRP A 31 -14.89 -4.82 -1.23
C TRP A 31 -13.69 -4.80 -0.28
N LEU A 32 -13.03 -5.94 -0.10
CA LEU A 32 -11.81 -6.02 0.71
C LEU A 32 -10.71 -5.10 0.17
N HIS A 33 -10.59 -4.94 -1.14
CA HIS A 33 -9.62 -4.03 -1.75
C HIS A 33 -9.86 -2.56 -1.37
N ARG A 34 -11.14 -2.16 -1.28
CA ARG A 34 -11.51 -0.80 -0.83
C ARG A 34 -11.25 -0.61 0.65
N ILE A 35 -11.64 -1.58 1.48
CA ILE A 35 -11.42 -1.53 2.94
C ILE A 35 -9.93 -1.43 3.24
N THR A 36 -9.12 -2.31 2.63
CA THR A 36 -7.66 -2.26 2.78
C THR A 36 -7.09 -0.95 2.25
N GLY A 37 -7.57 -0.43 1.13
CA GLY A 37 -7.14 0.89 0.61
C GLY A 37 -7.39 2.04 1.61
N LEU A 38 -8.56 2.06 2.26
CA LEU A 38 -8.86 3.06 3.30
C LEU A 38 -7.96 2.89 4.54
N MET A 39 -7.72 1.66 4.97
CA MET A 39 -6.79 1.37 6.07
C MET A 39 -5.37 1.85 5.73
N LEU A 40 -4.92 1.65 4.49
CA LEU A 40 -3.60 2.08 4.03
C LEU A 40 -3.46 3.60 3.94
N VAL A 41 -4.52 4.32 3.55
CA VAL A 41 -4.52 5.78 3.59
C VAL A 41 -4.30 6.29 5.02
N LEU A 42 -5.06 5.74 5.98
CA LEU A 42 -4.87 6.09 7.39
C LEU A 42 -3.44 5.74 7.85
N TYR A 43 -2.94 4.56 7.49
CA TYR A 43 -1.58 4.14 7.80
C TYR A 43 -0.54 5.10 7.24
N VAL A 44 -0.64 5.50 5.96
CA VAL A 44 0.29 6.42 5.32
C VAL A 44 0.29 7.79 6.01
N PHE A 45 -0.87 8.29 6.43
CA PHE A 45 -0.93 9.53 7.21
C PHE A 45 -0.21 9.39 8.55
N LEU A 46 -0.48 8.32 9.30
CA LEU A 46 0.21 8.05 10.57
C LEU A 46 1.71 7.84 10.36
N HIS A 47 2.11 7.21 9.25
CA HIS A 47 3.49 6.95 8.88
C HIS A 47 4.24 8.26 8.61
N ILE A 48 3.67 9.16 7.79
CA ILE A 48 4.25 10.49 7.52
C ILE A 48 4.37 11.31 8.82
N LEU A 49 3.34 11.32 9.67
CA LEU A 49 3.38 12.02 10.96
C LEU A 49 4.43 11.43 11.89
N THR A 50 4.61 10.11 11.87
CA THR A 50 5.62 9.45 12.68
C THR A 50 7.03 9.83 12.23
N LEU A 51 7.29 9.78 10.93
CA LEU A 51 8.59 10.16 10.36
C LEU A 51 8.86 11.66 10.48
N SER A 52 7.84 12.52 10.52
CA SER A 52 8.06 13.96 10.75
C SER A 52 8.71 14.28 12.10
N GLY A 53 8.73 13.32 13.04
CA GLY A 53 9.48 13.41 14.28
C GLY A 53 11.00 13.41 14.10
N LEU A 54 11.53 13.04 12.92
CA LEU A 54 12.97 13.03 12.64
C LEU A 54 13.64 14.41 12.76
N SER A 55 12.88 15.51 12.77
CA SER A 55 13.42 16.83 13.10
C SER A 55 13.92 16.95 14.56
N ASP A 56 13.52 16.02 15.42
CA ASP A 56 14.04 15.82 16.77
C ASP A 56 14.47 14.35 16.91
N PRO A 57 15.72 14.00 16.52
CA PRO A 57 16.20 12.62 16.52
C PRO A 57 16.06 11.92 17.88
N VAL A 58 16.31 12.65 18.98
CA VAL A 58 16.20 12.12 20.34
C VAL A 58 14.75 11.79 20.68
N GLY A 59 13.81 12.70 20.40
CA GLY A 59 12.38 12.46 20.58
C GLY A 59 11.85 11.33 19.69
N PHE A 60 12.35 11.23 18.45
CA PHE A 60 12.01 10.16 17.52
C PHE A 60 12.42 8.78 18.04
N GLU A 61 13.67 8.64 18.51
CA GLU A 61 14.17 7.38 19.06
C GLU A 61 13.39 6.93 20.29
N GLN A 62 13.09 7.86 21.22
CA GLN A 62 12.25 7.56 22.38
C GLN A 62 10.87 7.04 21.98
N LYS A 63 10.26 7.67 20.96
CA LYS A 63 8.99 7.22 20.39
C LYS A 63 9.10 5.84 19.75
N MET A 64 10.18 5.55 19.02
CA MET A 64 10.41 4.24 18.41
C MET A 64 10.59 3.14 19.47
N GLN A 65 11.30 3.42 20.57
CA GLN A 65 11.44 2.48 21.69
C GLN A 65 10.08 2.18 22.35
N TRP A 66 9.21 3.18 22.49
CA TRP A 66 7.88 2.98 23.03
C TRP A 66 7.00 2.15 22.08
N PHE A 67 7.06 2.42 20.77
CA PHE A 67 6.36 1.60 19.78
C PHE A 67 6.81 0.15 19.78
N GLN A 68 8.10 -0.13 19.91
CA GLN A 68 8.60 -1.51 20.00
C GLN A 68 8.01 -2.28 21.19
N LYS A 69 7.77 -1.60 22.31
CA LYS A 69 7.14 -2.22 23.49
C LYS A 69 5.66 -2.50 23.29
N LEU A 70 4.94 -1.59 22.61
CA LEU A 70 3.50 -1.71 22.40
C LEU A 70 3.11 -2.60 21.22
N ILE A 71 3.91 -2.57 20.16
CA ILE A 71 3.64 -3.22 18.89
C ILE A 71 4.74 -4.25 18.69
N PRO A 72 4.62 -5.45 19.30
CA PRO A 72 5.58 -6.51 19.06
C PRO A 72 5.58 -6.93 17.60
N LEU A 73 6.65 -7.61 17.18
CA LEU A 73 6.93 -8.05 15.81
C LEU A 73 5.72 -8.65 15.07
N PHE A 74 4.87 -9.40 15.78
CA PHE A 74 3.66 -9.99 15.24
C PHE A 74 2.67 -8.95 14.68
N PHE A 75 2.51 -7.80 15.34
CA PHE A 75 1.59 -6.75 14.86
C PHE A 75 2.17 -5.99 13.66
N ASP A 76 3.49 -5.77 13.61
CA ASP A 76 4.16 -5.23 12.41
C ASP A 76 3.92 -6.16 11.21
N TRP A 77 4.09 -7.47 11.41
CA TRP A 77 3.78 -8.47 10.38
C TRP A 77 2.28 -8.51 10.02
N PHE A 78 1.39 -8.38 11.01
CA PHE A 78 -0.06 -8.34 10.78
C PHE A 78 -0.47 -7.13 9.93
N LEU A 79 0.17 -5.96 10.12
CA LEU A 79 -0.04 -4.76 9.31
C LEU A 79 0.40 -4.96 7.84
N ALA A 80 1.27 -5.92 7.54
CA ALA A 80 1.64 -6.25 6.17
C ALA A 80 0.50 -6.91 5.38
N ILE A 81 -0.42 -7.62 6.05
CA ILE A 81 -1.53 -8.32 5.41
C ILE A 81 -2.37 -7.40 4.51
N PRO A 82 -2.93 -6.26 5.00
CA PRO A 82 -3.69 -5.36 4.14
C PRO A 82 -2.85 -4.72 3.03
N VAL A 83 -1.57 -4.44 3.27
CA VAL A 83 -0.65 -3.85 2.26
C VAL A 83 -0.47 -4.81 1.08
N ILE A 84 -0.09 -6.05 1.37
CA ILE A 84 0.25 -7.05 0.35
C ILE A 84 -0.99 -7.51 -0.40
N PHE A 85 -2.10 -7.73 0.32
CA PHE A 85 -3.38 -8.01 -0.33
C PHE A 85 -3.80 -6.85 -1.24
N HIS A 86 -3.72 -5.60 -0.79
CA HIS A 86 -4.11 -4.44 -1.59
C HIS A 86 -3.24 -4.32 -2.84
N SER A 87 -1.92 -4.46 -2.70
CA SER A 87 -0.97 -4.40 -3.81
C SER A 87 -1.23 -5.49 -4.85
N LEU A 88 -1.25 -6.77 -4.44
CA LEU A 88 -1.41 -7.89 -5.38
C LEU A 88 -2.82 -7.92 -6.00
N ASN A 89 -3.86 -7.59 -5.23
CA ASN A 89 -5.20 -7.47 -5.77
C ASN A 89 -5.35 -6.26 -6.71
N GLY A 90 -4.64 -5.16 -6.46
CA GLY A 90 -4.52 -4.04 -7.39
C GLY A 90 -3.82 -4.47 -8.69
N GLY A 91 -2.77 -5.28 -8.58
CA GLY A 91 -2.09 -5.92 -9.72
C GLY A 91 -3.04 -6.72 -10.60
N ARG A 92 -3.97 -7.49 -10.01
CA ARG A 92 -5.05 -8.17 -10.78
C ARG A 92 -5.85 -7.18 -11.62
N LEU A 93 -6.23 -6.02 -11.07
CA LEU A 93 -6.98 -5.01 -11.80
C LEU A 93 -6.18 -4.44 -12.98
N ILE A 94 -4.87 -4.22 -12.79
CA ILE A 94 -3.96 -3.76 -13.85
C ILE A 94 -3.83 -4.82 -14.95
N LEU A 95 -3.70 -6.10 -14.60
CA LEU A 95 -3.64 -7.20 -15.58
C LEU A 95 -4.88 -7.23 -16.48
N TYR A 96 -6.07 -6.97 -15.93
CA TYR A 96 -7.28 -6.87 -16.75
C TYR A 96 -7.24 -5.72 -17.74
N GLU A 97 -6.71 -4.57 -17.34
CA GLU A 97 -6.57 -3.41 -18.23
C GLU A 97 -5.49 -3.62 -19.29
N LEU A 98 -4.45 -4.38 -18.98
CA LEU A 98 -3.39 -4.75 -19.92
C LEU A 98 -3.90 -5.74 -20.99
N PHE A 99 -4.48 -6.86 -20.56
CA PHE A 99 -4.76 -8.00 -21.43
C PHE A 99 -6.21 -8.06 -21.92
N GLY A 100 -7.14 -7.32 -21.32
CA GLY A 100 -8.56 -7.34 -21.69
C GLY A 100 -9.29 -8.65 -21.41
N ASN A 101 -8.58 -9.68 -20.90
CA ASN A 101 -9.15 -10.97 -20.55
C ASN A 101 -9.26 -11.12 -19.02
N ARG A 102 -10.47 -11.44 -18.55
CA ARG A 102 -10.78 -11.67 -17.15
C ARG A 102 -10.69 -13.16 -16.82
N LEU A 103 -9.47 -13.66 -16.64
CA LEU A 103 -9.23 -14.99 -16.08
C LEU A 103 -9.37 -14.95 -14.54
N ASP A 104 -10.56 -14.61 -14.06
CA ASP A 104 -10.79 -14.20 -12.66
C ASP A 104 -10.36 -15.25 -11.63
N GLN A 105 -10.69 -16.52 -11.86
CA GLN A 105 -10.38 -17.60 -10.91
C GLN A 105 -8.87 -17.87 -10.77
N PRO A 106 -8.11 -18.14 -11.85
CA PRO A 106 -6.67 -18.39 -11.72
C PRO A 106 -5.91 -17.15 -11.26
N VAL A 107 -6.28 -15.94 -11.70
CA VAL A 107 -5.60 -14.72 -11.25
C VAL A 107 -5.89 -14.47 -9.77
N LEU A 108 -7.13 -14.66 -9.30
CA LEU A 108 -7.44 -14.55 -7.88
C LEU A 108 -6.68 -15.56 -7.03
N ARG A 109 -6.55 -16.82 -7.49
CA ARG A 109 -5.70 -17.83 -6.81
C ARG A 109 -4.25 -17.38 -6.76
N GLY A 110 -3.73 -16.84 -7.86
CA GLY A 110 -2.37 -16.26 -7.93
C GLY A 110 -2.17 -15.13 -6.92
N VAL A 111 -3.15 -14.23 -6.77
CA VAL A 111 -3.12 -13.17 -5.74
C VAL A 111 -3.03 -13.76 -4.33
N MET A 112 -3.86 -14.77 -4.01
CA MET A 112 -3.86 -15.38 -2.68
C MET A 112 -2.56 -16.12 -2.38
N VAL A 113 -2.07 -16.94 -3.33
CA VAL A 113 -0.80 -17.67 -3.20
C VAL A 113 0.37 -16.72 -3.10
N GLY A 114 0.45 -15.72 -3.99
CA GLY A 114 1.50 -14.70 -3.97
C GLY A 114 1.50 -13.90 -2.66
N SER A 115 0.32 -13.55 -2.13
CA SER A 115 0.20 -12.87 -0.84
C SER A 115 0.76 -13.75 0.28
N GLY A 116 0.37 -15.04 0.31
CA GLY A 116 0.84 -15.98 1.33
C GLY A 116 2.36 -16.21 1.26
N LEU A 117 2.91 -16.39 0.06
CA LEU A 117 4.36 -16.58 -0.12
C LEU A 117 5.15 -15.34 0.30
N TYR A 118 4.69 -14.14 -0.06
CA TYR A 118 5.34 -12.90 0.36
C TYR A 118 5.28 -12.72 1.88
N LEU A 119 4.11 -12.94 2.50
CA LEU A 119 3.95 -12.80 3.95
C LEU A 119 4.79 -13.82 4.72
N LEU A 120 4.95 -15.04 4.19
CA LEU A 120 5.84 -16.05 4.74
C LEU A 120 7.30 -15.61 4.62
N MET A 121 7.73 -15.16 3.44
CA MET A 121 9.07 -14.62 3.22
C MET A 121 9.36 -13.46 4.19
N LEU A 122 8.42 -12.52 4.31
CA LEU A 122 8.56 -11.39 5.22
C LEU A 122 8.66 -11.86 6.68
N ALA A 123 7.86 -12.84 7.10
CA ALA A 123 7.96 -13.40 8.45
C ALA A 123 9.34 -14.02 8.73
N VAL A 124 9.89 -14.79 7.77
CA VAL A 124 11.23 -15.38 7.89
C VAL A 124 12.28 -14.27 8.02
N ILE A 125 12.24 -13.26 7.15
CA ILE A 125 13.17 -12.14 7.20
C ILE A 125 13.07 -11.36 8.52
N MET A 126 11.86 -11.11 9.01
CA MET A 126 11.62 -10.43 10.29
C MET A 126 12.12 -11.23 11.50
N ILE A 127 12.08 -12.57 11.45
CA ILE A 127 12.62 -13.45 12.49
C ILE A 127 14.15 -13.43 12.48
N MET A 128 14.76 -13.41 11.29
CA MET A 128 16.21 -13.30 11.14
C MET A 128 16.71 -11.92 11.60
N GLY A 129 16.12 -10.85 11.06
CA GLY A 129 16.29 -9.47 11.55
C GLY A 129 17.71 -8.90 11.50
N ASP A 130 18.63 -9.58 10.83
CA ASP A 130 20.07 -9.27 10.75
C ASP A 130 20.57 -9.26 9.30
N GLN A 131 19.65 -9.15 8.35
CA GLN A 131 19.96 -9.20 6.93
C GLN A 131 20.38 -7.82 6.41
N SER A 132 21.34 -7.80 5.50
CA SER A 132 21.81 -6.55 4.90
C SER A 132 21.98 -6.69 3.39
N VAL A 133 21.71 -5.59 2.69
CA VAL A 133 21.89 -5.45 1.25
C VAL A 133 22.42 -4.04 0.97
N SER A 134 23.07 -3.84 -0.18
CA SER A 134 23.41 -2.47 -0.62
C SER A 134 22.12 -1.68 -0.86
N PRO A 135 21.88 -0.56 -0.13
CA PRO A 135 20.67 0.24 -0.34
C PRO A 135 20.56 0.73 -1.78
N PHE A 136 21.68 1.16 -2.38
CA PHE A 136 21.70 1.64 -3.75
C PHE A 136 21.25 0.57 -4.75
N LEU A 137 21.87 -0.62 -4.70
CA LEU A 137 21.53 -1.71 -5.65
C LEU A 137 20.09 -2.21 -5.46
N PHE A 138 19.65 -2.33 -4.20
CA PHE A 138 18.28 -2.72 -3.87
C PHE A 138 17.27 -1.75 -4.51
N TRP A 139 17.44 -0.45 -4.27
CA TRP A 139 16.50 0.55 -4.76
C TRP A 139 16.58 0.74 -6.27
N VAL A 140 17.76 0.69 -6.90
CA VAL A 140 17.89 0.77 -8.37
C VAL A 140 17.13 -0.38 -9.05
N TYR A 141 17.26 -1.61 -8.55
CA TYR A 141 16.60 -2.77 -9.15
C TYR A 141 15.06 -2.60 -9.14
N PHE A 142 14.48 -2.35 -7.96
CA PHE A 142 13.03 -2.18 -7.85
C PHE A 142 12.54 -0.91 -8.54
N PHE A 143 13.30 0.17 -8.51
CA PHE A 143 12.95 1.41 -9.20
C PHE A 143 12.86 1.21 -10.71
N LEU A 144 13.89 0.63 -11.35
CA LEU A 144 13.90 0.38 -12.78
C LEU A 144 12.79 -0.60 -13.20
N ALA A 145 12.57 -1.66 -12.42
CA ALA A 145 11.46 -2.58 -12.66
C ALA A 145 10.10 -1.86 -12.60
N SER A 146 9.91 -0.97 -11.62
CA SER A 146 8.67 -0.20 -11.45
C SER A 146 8.43 0.79 -12.58
N ILE A 147 9.49 1.47 -13.05
CA ILE A 147 9.42 2.37 -14.21
C ILE A 147 9.09 1.59 -15.48
N LEU A 148 9.72 0.43 -15.70
CA LEU A 148 9.43 -0.42 -16.86
C LEU A 148 7.96 -0.89 -16.86
N CYS A 149 7.47 -1.40 -15.73
CA CYS A 149 6.07 -1.79 -15.60
C CYS A 149 5.12 -0.60 -15.83
N GLY A 150 5.40 0.56 -15.22
CA GLY A 150 4.62 1.78 -15.40
C GLY A 150 4.59 2.27 -16.84
N TYR A 151 5.71 2.15 -17.56
CA TYR A 151 5.81 2.49 -18.98
C TYR A 151 4.90 1.60 -19.84
N LEU A 152 4.94 0.27 -19.64
CA LEU A 152 4.09 -0.67 -20.36
C LEU A 152 2.59 -0.39 -20.14
N VAL A 153 2.20 -0.14 -18.89
CA VAL A 153 0.82 0.25 -18.55
C VAL A 153 0.45 1.59 -19.20
N THR A 154 1.34 2.56 -19.20
CA THR A 154 1.12 3.87 -19.84
C THR A 154 0.87 3.71 -21.34
N LEU A 155 1.68 2.91 -22.05
CA LEU A 155 1.50 2.64 -23.47
C LEU A 155 0.12 2.05 -23.78
N ARG A 156 -0.35 1.12 -22.95
CA ARG A 156 -1.68 0.52 -23.10
C ARG A 156 -2.79 1.53 -22.84
N LEU A 157 -2.70 2.27 -21.74
CA LEU A 157 -3.73 3.22 -21.32
C LEU A 157 -3.83 4.44 -22.23
N LYS A 158 -2.76 4.84 -22.94
CA LYS A 158 -2.83 5.91 -23.94
C LYS A 158 -3.98 5.70 -24.94
N ARG A 159 -4.29 4.44 -25.28
CA ARG A 159 -5.33 4.06 -26.23
C ARG A 159 -6.71 3.77 -25.60
N SER A 160 -6.87 3.83 -24.28
CA SER A 160 -8.07 3.33 -23.57
C SER A 160 -9.25 4.32 -23.47
N GLY A 161 -9.14 5.53 -24.02
CA GLY A 161 -10.17 6.59 -23.88
C GLY A 161 -10.36 7.14 -22.46
N ALA A 162 -9.67 6.57 -21.46
CA ALA A 162 -9.81 6.98 -20.06
C ALA A 162 -9.37 8.44 -19.81
N THR A 163 -9.91 9.04 -18.76
CA THR A 163 -9.51 10.40 -18.34
C THR A 163 -8.07 10.41 -17.84
N LEU A 164 -7.40 11.56 -17.91
CA LEU A 164 -6.01 11.70 -17.45
C LEU A 164 -5.86 11.27 -15.98
N LEU A 165 -6.77 11.70 -15.10
CA LEU A 165 -6.68 11.36 -13.68
C LEU A 165 -6.83 9.86 -13.42
N TRP A 166 -7.71 9.19 -14.16
CA TRP A 166 -7.81 7.73 -14.08
C TRP A 166 -6.53 7.04 -14.57
N LYS A 167 -5.92 7.52 -15.65
CA LYS A 167 -4.64 6.98 -16.14
C LYS A 167 -3.55 7.15 -15.10
N MET A 168 -3.45 8.33 -14.49
CA MET A 168 -2.50 8.60 -13.42
C MET A 168 -2.71 7.69 -12.22
N GLN A 169 -3.96 7.35 -11.86
CA GLN A 169 -4.27 6.39 -10.79
C GLN A 169 -3.67 5.01 -11.05
N ARG A 170 -3.67 4.60 -12.31
CA ARG A 170 -3.11 3.31 -12.75
C ARG A 170 -1.60 3.33 -12.84
N VAL A 171 -1.04 4.41 -13.35
CA VAL A 171 0.42 4.58 -13.42
C VAL A 171 1.02 4.63 -12.03
N SER A 172 0.45 5.42 -11.10
CA SER A 172 0.89 5.45 -9.70
C SER A 172 0.72 4.10 -9.02
N GLY A 173 -0.41 3.41 -9.22
CA GLY A 173 -0.65 2.07 -8.68
C GLY A 173 0.35 1.04 -9.20
N THR A 174 0.74 1.13 -10.48
CA THR A 174 1.74 0.23 -11.08
C THR A 174 3.14 0.49 -10.53
N PHE A 175 3.51 1.75 -10.31
CA PHE A 175 4.76 2.08 -9.64
C PHE A 175 4.78 1.53 -8.20
N LEU A 176 3.70 1.77 -7.44
CA LEU A 176 3.58 1.31 -6.05
C LEU A 176 3.51 -0.21 -5.92
N PHE A 177 3.02 -0.93 -6.94
CA PHE A 177 2.88 -2.39 -6.94
C PHE A 177 4.20 -3.10 -6.59
N LEU A 178 5.33 -2.60 -7.07
CA LEU A 178 6.66 -3.11 -6.72
C LEU A 178 7.32 -2.30 -5.61
N MET A 179 7.18 -0.97 -5.64
CA MET A 179 7.91 -0.10 -4.71
C MET A 179 7.45 -0.22 -3.26
N VAL A 180 6.15 -0.41 -2.99
CA VAL A 180 5.65 -0.52 -1.61
C VAL A 180 6.05 -1.86 -0.96
N PRO A 181 5.89 -3.01 -1.62
CA PRO A 181 6.47 -4.26 -1.11
C PRO A 181 7.99 -4.18 -0.94
N ALA A 182 8.71 -3.58 -1.90
CA ALA A 182 10.17 -3.40 -1.76
C ALA A 182 10.52 -2.54 -0.53
N HIS A 183 9.81 -1.43 -0.31
CA HIS A 183 9.96 -0.59 0.88
C HIS A 183 9.71 -1.38 2.16
N MET A 184 8.61 -2.12 2.22
CA MET A 184 8.28 -2.97 3.36
C MET A 184 9.37 -4.00 3.63
N LEU A 185 9.82 -4.73 2.61
CA LEU A 185 10.88 -5.72 2.75
C LEU A 185 12.16 -5.06 3.27
N PHE A 186 12.58 -3.94 2.67
CA PHE A 186 13.81 -3.25 3.03
C PHE A 186 13.84 -2.80 4.49
N MET A 187 12.72 -2.26 4.99
CA MET A 187 12.61 -1.80 6.39
C MET A 187 12.59 -2.96 7.40
N HIS A 188 12.40 -4.20 6.93
CA HIS A 188 12.32 -5.41 7.76
C HIS A 188 13.51 -6.35 7.60
N LEU A 189 14.49 -6.04 6.74
CA LEU A 189 15.76 -6.79 6.66
C LEU A 189 16.53 -6.74 7.99
N ASP A 190 16.57 -5.56 8.58
CA ASP A 190 17.05 -5.31 9.94
C ASP A 190 16.14 -4.23 10.56
N PRO A 191 15.55 -4.44 11.75
CA PRO A 191 14.67 -3.47 12.40
C PRO A 191 15.27 -2.07 12.60
N VAL A 192 16.60 -1.94 12.72
CA VAL A 192 17.24 -0.62 12.91
C VAL A 192 17.12 0.24 11.65
N ILE A 193 17.02 -0.37 10.47
CA ILE A 193 16.87 0.33 9.17
C ILE A 193 15.66 1.27 9.17
N GLY A 194 14.57 0.89 9.82
CA GLY A 194 13.34 1.68 9.87
C GLY A 194 13.15 2.52 11.13
N ARG A 195 14.04 2.41 12.13
CA ARG A 195 13.79 2.90 13.49
C ARG A 195 14.93 3.73 14.09
N ASP A 196 16.15 3.59 13.59
CA ASP A 196 17.30 4.36 14.02
C ASP A 196 17.35 5.70 13.29
N ALA A 197 17.31 6.81 14.04
CA ALA A 197 17.23 8.14 13.44
C ALA A 197 18.47 8.46 12.60
N GLN A 198 19.67 8.16 13.12
CA GLN A 198 20.93 8.45 12.45
C GLN A 198 21.06 7.69 11.13
N LEU A 199 20.65 6.42 11.09
CA LEU A 199 20.67 5.60 9.90
C LEU A 199 19.65 6.10 8.86
N ILE A 200 18.46 6.53 9.29
CA ILE A 200 17.48 7.13 8.38
C ILE A 200 18.04 8.43 7.78
N LEU A 201 18.56 9.33 8.60
CA LEU A 201 19.13 10.62 8.16
C LEU A 201 20.32 10.41 7.21
N THR A 202 21.18 9.44 7.50
CA THR A 202 22.33 9.10 6.64
C THR A 202 21.87 8.63 5.25
N ARG A 203 20.83 7.79 5.15
CA ARG A 203 20.27 7.38 3.85
C ARG A 203 19.67 8.55 3.09
N LEU A 204 19.00 9.47 3.80
CA LEU A 204 18.43 10.67 3.21
C LEU A 204 19.51 11.60 2.63
N GLN A 205 20.79 11.49 3.00
CA GLN A 205 21.85 12.27 2.33
C GLN A 205 22.04 11.89 0.85
N SER A 206 21.60 10.70 0.44
CA SER A 206 21.69 10.25 -0.95
C SER A 206 20.63 10.91 -1.84
N PRO A 207 21.01 11.66 -2.89
CA PRO A 207 20.04 12.27 -3.81
C PRO A 207 19.15 11.24 -4.50
N PHE A 208 19.68 10.04 -4.77
CA PHE A 208 18.92 8.96 -5.38
C PHE A 208 17.84 8.42 -4.43
N ILE A 209 18.16 8.22 -3.15
CA ILE A 209 17.18 7.79 -2.15
C ILE A 209 16.10 8.86 -1.97
N LYS A 210 16.46 10.15 -1.90
CA LYS A 210 15.48 11.26 -1.88
C LYS A 210 14.54 11.22 -3.08
N LEU A 211 15.06 10.94 -4.29
CA LEU A 211 14.22 10.82 -5.48
C LEU A 211 13.24 9.65 -5.37
N VAL A 212 13.71 8.49 -4.90
CA VAL A 212 12.88 7.29 -4.68
C VAL A 212 11.78 7.58 -3.68
N ASP A 213 12.11 8.16 -2.53
CA ASP A 213 11.16 8.48 -1.47
C ASP A 213 10.18 9.57 -1.89
N LEU A 214 10.63 10.58 -2.64
CA LEU A 214 9.76 11.62 -3.20
C LEU A 214 8.72 11.00 -4.14
N LEU A 215 9.14 10.10 -5.03
CA LEU A 215 8.24 9.43 -5.96
C LEU A 215 7.29 8.46 -5.24
N LEU A 216 7.73 7.80 -4.17
CA LEU A 216 6.87 7.02 -3.28
C LEU A 216 5.79 7.90 -2.64
N VAL A 217 6.17 9.03 -2.02
CA VAL A 217 5.24 9.96 -1.36
C VAL A 217 4.23 10.54 -2.35
N VAL A 218 4.70 11.06 -3.50
CA VAL A 218 3.81 11.64 -4.52
C VAL A 218 2.86 10.58 -5.07
N SER A 219 3.38 9.38 -5.38
CA SER A 219 2.57 8.30 -5.96
C SER A 219 1.54 7.79 -4.97
N VAL A 220 1.92 7.54 -3.70
CA VAL A 220 1.02 6.98 -2.69
C VAL A 220 -0.07 7.97 -2.30
N LEU A 221 0.23 9.26 -2.19
CA LEU A 221 -0.75 10.29 -1.89
C LEU A 221 -1.70 10.53 -3.07
N TYR A 222 -1.18 10.58 -4.29
CA TYR A 222 -2.05 10.66 -5.47
C TYR A 222 -2.97 9.43 -5.57
N HIS A 223 -2.38 8.23 -5.46
CA HIS A 223 -3.10 6.96 -5.56
C HIS A 223 -4.18 6.83 -4.49
N GLY A 224 -3.82 7.11 -3.23
CA GLY A 224 -4.73 7.08 -2.09
C GLY A 224 -5.84 8.12 -2.22
N GLY A 225 -5.50 9.37 -2.56
CA GLY A 225 -6.46 10.47 -2.62
C GLY A 225 -7.53 10.24 -3.69
N TYR A 226 -7.11 9.87 -4.90
CA TYR A 226 -8.04 9.51 -5.96
C TYR A 226 -8.84 8.24 -5.62
N GLY A 227 -8.22 7.26 -4.97
CA GLY A 227 -8.90 6.05 -4.47
C GLY A 227 -10.02 6.37 -3.48
N VAL A 228 -9.77 7.24 -2.49
CA VAL A 228 -10.77 7.69 -1.51
C VAL A 228 -11.90 8.44 -2.20
N ILE A 229 -11.60 9.35 -3.13
CA ILE A 229 -12.62 10.05 -3.94
C ILE A 229 -13.51 9.02 -4.68
N GLY A 230 -12.90 8.00 -5.28
CA GLY A 230 -13.60 6.90 -5.94
C GLY A 230 -14.56 6.17 -4.99
N VAL A 231 -14.07 5.78 -3.80
CA VAL A 231 -14.88 5.13 -2.77
C VAL A 231 -16.05 6.03 -2.33
N CYS A 232 -15.81 7.32 -2.06
CA CYS A 232 -16.87 8.25 -1.65
C CYS A 232 -17.97 8.37 -2.70
N ARG A 233 -17.60 8.41 -4.00
CA ARG A 233 -18.56 8.52 -5.11
C ARG A 233 -19.46 7.30 -5.26
N ASP A 234 -19.06 6.14 -4.74
CA ASP A 234 -19.92 4.94 -4.78
C ASP A 234 -21.09 5.00 -3.79
N TYR A 235 -21.02 5.86 -2.76
CA TYR A 235 -22.05 5.96 -1.71
C TYR A 235 -22.78 7.30 -1.68
N LEU A 236 -22.21 8.34 -2.29
CA LEU A 236 -22.79 9.68 -2.26
C LEU A 236 -23.46 10.00 -3.58
N SER A 237 -24.75 10.31 -3.56
CA SER A 237 -25.51 10.75 -4.73
C SER A 237 -25.60 12.28 -4.84
N PHE A 238 -25.52 13.00 -3.72
CA PHE A 238 -25.68 14.45 -3.69
C PHE A 238 -24.42 15.20 -4.16
N ARG A 239 -24.56 15.99 -5.24
CA ARG A 239 -23.45 16.71 -5.88
C ARG A 239 -22.72 17.68 -4.95
N GLY A 240 -23.44 18.37 -4.06
CA GLY A 240 -22.83 19.28 -3.09
C GLY A 240 -21.92 18.54 -2.09
N ALA A 241 -22.36 17.39 -1.58
CA ALA A 241 -21.56 16.55 -0.68
C ALA A 241 -20.33 15.97 -1.39
N GLN A 242 -20.48 15.53 -2.65
CA GLN A 242 -19.35 15.07 -3.46
C GLN A 242 -18.29 16.17 -3.66
N LEU A 243 -18.72 17.41 -3.94
CA LEU A 243 -17.81 18.53 -4.12
C LEU A 243 -17.11 18.92 -2.81
N ALA A 244 -17.85 19.00 -1.70
CA ALA A 244 -17.28 19.30 -0.39
C ALA A 244 -16.22 18.27 0.02
N LEU A 245 -16.49 16.97 -0.17
CA LEU A 245 -15.53 15.92 0.10
C LEU A 245 -14.35 15.93 -0.86
N LEU A 246 -14.55 16.24 -2.14
CA LEU A 246 -13.44 16.40 -3.09
C LEU A 246 -12.47 17.47 -2.61
N VAL A 247 -12.97 18.63 -2.18
CA VAL A 247 -12.16 19.73 -1.64
C VAL A 247 -11.44 19.27 -0.36
N LEU A 248 -12.18 18.69 0.59
CA LEU A 248 -11.60 18.20 1.85
C LEU A 248 -10.47 17.18 1.61
N ILE A 249 -10.72 16.15 0.80
CA ILE A 249 -9.75 15.11 0.49
C ILE A 249 -8.53 15.72 -0.20
N THR A 250 -8.73 16.58 -1.20
CA THR A 250 -7.61 17.20 -1.93
C THR A 250 -6.75 18.06 -1.01
N THR A 251 -7.37 18.90 -0.17
CA THR A 251 -6.66 19.73 0.80
C THR A 251 -5.89 18.89 1.82
N LEU A 252 -6.50 17.84 2.36
CA LEU A 252 -5.87 16.93 3.32
C LEU A 252 -4.65 16.25 2.71
N PHE A 253 -4.81 15.60 1.56
CA PHE A 253 -3.72 14.90 0.88
C PHE A 253 -2.61 15.85 0.43
N PHE A 254 -2.94 17.07 0.00
CA PHE A 254 -1.96 18.10 -0.31
C PHE A 254 -1.16 18.51 0.93
N GLY A 255 -1.82 18.74 2.06
CA GLY A 255 -1.16 19.05 3.33
C GLY A 255 -0.19 17.95 3.78
N PHE A 256 -0.59 16.69 3.72
CA PHE A 256 0.31 15.55 3.98
C PHE A 256 1.45 15.45 2.97
N GLY A 257 1.22 15.83 1.71
CA GLY A 257 2.26 15.94 0.69
C GLY A 257 3.32 16.97 1.05
N LEU A 258 2.92 18.14 1.54
CA LEU A 258 3.86 19.16 2.01
C LEU A 258 4.70 18.67 3.21
N ILE A 259 4.07 17.97 4.16
CA ILE A 259 4.79 17.37 5.30
C ILE A 259 5.80 16.32 4.80
N GLY A 260 5.39 15.45 3.89
CA GLY A 260 6.26 14.43 3.29
C GLY A 260 7.43 15.03 2.50
N VAL A 261 7.20 16.09 1.73
CA VAL A 261 8.29 16.79 1.01
C VAL A 261 9.22 17.49 2.00
N LYS A 262 8.69 18.17 3.03
CA LYS A 262 9.49 18.79 4.09
C LYS A 262 10.44 17.79 4.73
N LEU A 263 9.95 16.59 5.05
CA LEU A 263 10.75 15.51 5.63
C LEU A 263 11.98 15.15 4.77
N LEU A 264 11.87 15.20 3.45
CA LEU A 264 12.97 14.79 2.55
C LEU A 264 14.05 15.87 2.37
N PHE A 265 13.71 17.14 2.58
CA PHE A 265 14.58 18.26 2.21
C PHE A 265 14.99 19.16 3.38
N LEU A 266 14.27 19.11 4.50
CA LEU A 266 14.41 20.06 5.62
C LEU A 266 14.65 19.36 6.96
N VAL A 267 14.95 18.06 6.93
CA VAL A 267 15.32 17.24 8.08
C VAL A 267 16.69 16.64 7.81
#